data_AF-A0A9X2L627-F1
#
_entry.id   AF-A0A9X2L627-F1
#
_cell.length_a   1.000
_cell.length_b   1.000
_cell.length_c   1.000
_cell.angle_alpha   90.00
_cell.angle_beta   90.00
_cell.angle_gamma   90.00
#
_symmetry.space_group_name_H-M   'P 1'
#
loop_
_entity.id
_entity.type
_entity.pdbx_description
1 polymer ?
#
loop_
_entity_poly.entity_id
_entity_poly.type
_entity_poly.pdbx_seq_one_letter_code
_entity_poly.pdbx_strand_id
1 'polypeptide(L)'
;MKRKQFLHRVGLGTGALALSPWLTSCLTFSDDELQGSFRNRLPFPGQITDPSFNLSASSAEIEIPESLSLAAFQFNNSVPGPTIRHVKGQELNIQFTNNIGQESIIHWHGLIVPPEMDGHPKDA
;
A
#
# COMPACT_ATOMS: atom_id res chain seq x y z
N MET A 1 -6.16 20.74 66.56
CA MET A 1 -5.34 20.45 65.36
C MET A 1 -4.87 21.75 64.72
N LYS A 2 -3.60 21.86 64.28
CA LYS A 2 -3.06 23.10 63.68
C LYS A 2 -3.47 23.22 62.20
N ARG A 3 -4.18 24.29 61.81
CA ARG A 3 -4.71 24.56 60.44
C ARG A 3 -3.68 24.34 59.33
N LYS A 4 -2.42 24.73 59.57
CA LYS A 4 -1.30 24.55 58.62
C LYS A 4 -0.95 23.09 58.36
N GLN A 5 -1.06 22.22 59.37
CA GLN A 5 -0.76 20.78 59.23
C GLN A 5 -1.91 20.04 58.54
N PHE A 6 -3.15 20.48 58.73
CA PHE A 6 -4.32 19.92 58.03
C PHE A 6 -4.26 20.22 56.53
N LEU A 7 -4.02 21.48 56.15
CA LEU A 7 -3.93 21.89 54.74
C LEU A 7 -2.77 21.17 54.01
N HIS A 8 -1.63 20.97 54.69
CA HIS A 8 -0.49 20.27 54.11
C HIS A 8 -0.78 18.78 53.87
N ARG A 9 -1.53 18.13 54.77
CA ARG A 9 -1.90 16.71 54.65
C ARG A 9 -3.02 16.47 53.63
N VAL A 10 -3.99 17.39 53.53
CA VAL A 10 -5.07 17.30 52.53
C VAL A 10 -4.55 17.57 51.12
N GLY A 11 -3.67 18.57 50.94
CA GLY A 11 -3.11 18.91 49.63
C GLY A 11 -2.25 17.79 49.01
N LEU A 12 -1.49 17.06 49.83
CA LEU A 12 -0.71 15.90 49.36
C LEU A 12 -1.59 14.70 48.99
N GLY A 13 -2.73 14.51 49.67
CA GLY A 13 -3.66 13.40 49.40
C GLY A 13 -4.46 13.58 48.10
N THR A 14 -4.87 14.80 47.77
CA THR A 14 -5.68 15.07 46.56
C THR A 14 -4.84 15.13 45.28
N GLY A 15 -3.58 15.58 45.34
CA GLY A 15 -2.70 15.67 44.17
C GLY A 15 -2.33 14.31 43.57
N ALA A 16 -2.17 13.28 44.42
CA ALA A 16 -1.81 11.92 43.97
C ALA A 16 -2.98 11.18 43.29
N LEU A 17 -4.23 11.46 43.70
CA LEU A 17 -5.43 10.82 43.14
C LEU A 17 -5.95 11.51 41.87
N ALA A 18 -5.69 12.81 41.69
CA ALA A 18 -6.12 13.54 40.50
C ALA A 18 -5.20 13.30 39.28
N LEU A 19 -3.95 12.85 39.49
CA LEU A 19 -2.99 12.55 38.42
C LEU A 19 -3.01 11.07 38.00
N SER A 20 -3.66 10.19 38.77
CA SER A 20 -3.71 8.77 38.44
C SER A 20 -4.43 8.47 37.11
N PRO A 21 -5.55 9.14 36.73
CA PRO A 21 -6.23 8.82 35.48
C PRO A 21 -5.46 9.32 34.25
N TRP A 22 -4.58 10.31 34.40
CA TRP A 22 -3.84 10.92 33.29
C TRP A 22 -2.56 10.17 32.97
N LEU A 23 -1.97 9.50 33.96
CA LEU A 23 -0.78 8.65 33.75
C LEU A 23 -1.13 7.24 33.24
N THR A 24 -2.36 6.76 33.42
CA THR A 24 -2.78 5.46 32.87
C THR A 24 -2.85 5.49 31.33
N SER A 25 -3.18 6.65 30.75
CA SER A 25 -3.29 6.83 29.28
C SER A 25 -1.98 6.59 28.52
N CYS A 26 -0.81 6.71 29.17
CA CYS A 26 0.49 6.48 28.52
C CYS A 26 1.04 5.07 28.75
N LEU A 27 0.48 4.32 29.70
CA LEU A 27 0.95 2.97 30.05
C LEU A 27 0.16 1.88 29.32
N THR A 28 -1.00 2.21 28.76
CA THR A 28 -1.81 1.33 27.90
C THR A 28 -1.69 1.75 26.43
N PHE A 29 -0.47 1.80 25.91
CA PHE A 29 -0.27 1.61 24.47
C PHE A 29 0.14 0.15 24.30
N SER A 30 -0.86 -0.73 24.18
CA SER A 30 -0.61 -2.08 23.71
C SER A 30 -0.29 -1.95 22.22
N ASP A 31 0.93 -2.29 21.82
CA ASP A 31 1.35 -2.43 20.40
C ASP A 31 0.64 -3.60 19.67
N ASP A 32 -0.35 -4.21 20.32
CA ASP A 32 -0.86 -5.53 20.00
C ASP A 32 -2.38 -5.49 19.84
N GLU A 33 -2.87 -4.79 18.80
CA GLU A 33 -4.15 -5.10 18.15
C GLU A 33 -4.51 -4.27 16.90
N LEU A 34 -3.54 -3.68 16.20
CA LEU A 34 -3.75 -3.21 14.83
C LEU A 34 -2.94 -4.08 13.88
N GLN A 35 -3.41 -5.30 13.65
CA GLN A 35 -3.28 -6.11 12.44
C GLN A 35 -3.46 -7.59 12.82
N GLY A 36 -4.50 -8.25 12.29
CA GLY A 36 -4.59 -9.71 12.40
C GLY A 36 -3.32 -10.40 11.88
N SER A 37 -3.13 -11.67 12.21
CA SER A 37 -2.02 -12.46 11.66
C SER A 37 -2.13 -12.49 10.13
N PHE A 38 -1.36 -11.64 9.43
CA PHE A 38 -1.23 -11.74 7.98
C PHE A 38 -0.47 -13.02 7.66
N ARG A 39 -1.21 -14.03 7.24
CA ARG A 39 -0.62 -15.28 6.74
C ARG A 39 -0.03 -15.10 5.34
N ASN A 40 -0.60 -14.19 4.56
CA ASN A 40 -0.20 -13.93 3.19
C ASN A 40 0.88 -12.85 3.15
N ARG A 41 2.08 -13.23 2.70
CA ARG A 41 3.14 -12.25 2.43
C ARG A 41 2.70 -11.35 1.28
N LEU A 42 2.92 -10.05 1.43
CA LEU A 42 2.72 -9.10 0.34
C LEU A 42 3.68 -9.45 -0.81
N PRO A 43 3.18 -9.61 -2.05
CA PRO A 43 4.05 -9.83 -3.19
C PRO A 43 4.82 -8.55 -3.52
N PHE A 44 6.14 -8.67 -3.67
CA PHE A 44 6.99 -7.60 -4.21
C PHE A 44 7.27 -7.93 -5.68
N PRO A 45 6.59 -7.29 -6.64
CA PRO A 45 6.79 -7.58 -8.06
C PRO A 45 8.20 -7.20 -8.51
N GLY A 46 8.67 -7.87 -9.57
CA GLY A 46 9.91 -7.51 -10.23
C GLY A 46 9.88 -6.06 -10.73
N GLN A 47 11.06 -5.46 -10.87
CA GLN A 47 11.19 -4.07 -11.33
C GLN A 47 11.78 -4.03 -12.74
N ILE A 48 11.24 -3.14 -13.57
CA ILE A 48 11.77 -2.81 -14.88
C ILE A 48 12.43 -1.43 -14.77
N THR A 49 13.73 -1.38 -15.05
CA THR A 49 14.54 -0.15 -15.00
C THR A 49 15.15 0.20 -16.35
N ASP A 50 15.05 -0.69 -17.34
CA ASP A 50 15.55 -0.46 -18.69
C ASP A 50 14.61 0.49 -19.43
N PRO A 51 15.09 1.60 -20.02
CA PRO A 51 14.22 2.56 -20.72
C PRO A 51 13.50 1.99 -21.94
N SER A 52 14.02 0.89 -22.51
CA SER A 52 13.41 0.20 -23.63
C SER A 52 13.07 -1.23 -23.24
N PHE A 53 11.78 -1.58 -23.21
CA PHE A 53 11.33 -2.90 -22.76
C PHE A 53 10.02 -3.35 -23.38
N ASN A 54 9.78 -4.65 -23.30
CA ASN A 54 8.52 -5.27 -23.71
C ASN A 54 7.57 -5.40 -22.53
N LEU A 55 6.31 -5.04 -22.74
CA LEU A 55 5.23 -5.23 -21.79
C LEU A 55 4.15 -6.09 -22.44
N SER A 56 3.89 -7.27 -21.90
CA SER A 56 2.87 -8.17 -22.43
C SER A 56 1.71 -8.34 -21.46
N ALA A 57 0.50 -8.18 -21.95
CA ALA A 57 -0.71 -8.55 -21.22
C ALA A 57 -1.15 -9.96 -21.65
N SER A 58 -1.59 -10.78 -20.70
CA SER A 58 -2.12 -12.13 -20.97
C SER A 58 -3.15 -12.55 -19.92
N SER A 59 -3.96 -13.54 -20.26
CA SER A 59 -4.85 -14.22 -19.32
C SER A 59 -4.08 -15.25 -18.49
N ALA A 60 -4.42 -15.36 -17.22
CA ALA A 60 -3.81 -16.28 -16.28
C ALA A 60 -4.82 -16.80 -15.25
N GLU A 61 -4.46 -17.93 -14.66
CA GLU A 61 -5.13 -18.50 -13.49
C GLU A 61 -4.20 -18.27 -12.29
N ILE A 62 -4.66 -17.51 -11.30
CA ILE A 62 -3.89 -17.15 -10.11
C ILE A 62 -4.43 -17.92 -8.90
N GLU A 63 -3.53 -18.47 -8.10
CA GLU A 63 -3.86 -19.07 -6.82
C GLU A 63 -3.81 -18.02 -5.71
N ILE A 64 -4.93 -17.85 -5.01
CA ILE A 64 -4.96 -17.12 -3.73
C ILE A 64 -4.78 -18.14 -2.59
N PRO A 65 -3.86 -17.91 -1.65
CA PRO A 65 -3.69 -18.79 -0.49
C PRO A 65 -5.02 -18.99 0.26
N GLU A 66 -5.25 -20.20 0.76
CA GLU A 66 -6.54 -20.65 1.29
C GLU A 66 -7.61 -20.91 0.20
N SER A 67 -7.14 -21.25 -1.01
CA SER A 67 -7.77 -22.14 -2.01
C SER A 67 -8.87 -21.57 -2.92
N LEU A 68 -8.66 -20.35 -3.43
CA LEU A 68 -9.43 -19.86 -4.58
C LEU A 68 -8.50 -19.75 -5.81
N SER A 69 -8.86 -20.47 -6.87
CA SER A 69 -8.29 -20.25 -8.20
C SER A 69 -9.13 -19.21 -8.93
N LEU A 70 -8.48 -18.17 -9.47
CA LEU A 70 -9.14 -17.06 -10.12
C LEU A 70 -8.57 -16.83 -11.51
N ALA A 71 -9.47 -16.69 -12.49
CA ALA A 71 -9.12 -16.12 -13.79
C ALA A 71 -8.81 -14.63 -13.61
N ALA A 72 -7.68 -14.19 -14.17
CA ALA A 72 -7.24 -12.81 -14.12
C ALA A 72 -6.43 -12.44 -15.36
N PHE A 73 -6.20 -11.14 -15.53
CA PHE A 73 -5.24 -10.63 -16.48
C PHE A 73 -3.96 -10.23 -15.76
N GLN A 74 -2.83 -10.43 -16.42
CA GLN A 74 -1.52 -10.21 -15.86
C GLN A 74 -0.62 -9.45 -16.82
N PHE A 75 0.42 -8.83 -16.28
CA PHE A 75 1.50 -8.24 -17.07
C PHE A 75 2.80 -9.02 -16.85
N ASN A 76 3.51 -9.35 -17.93
CA ASN A 76 4.79 -10.06 -17.89
C ASN A 76 4.78 -11.30 -16.97
N ASN A 77 3.72 -12.10 -17.07
CA ASN A 77 3.52 -13.32 -16.28
C ASN A 77 3.45 -13.12 -14.75
N SER A 78 2.98 -11.95 -14.31
CA SER A 78 2.91 -11.62 -12.88
C SER A 78 1.64 -10.86 -12.52
N VAL A 79 1.10 -11.20 -11.34
CA VAL A 79 0.04 -10.45 -10.65
C VAL A 79 0.48 -10.24 -9.20
N PRO A 80 0.69 -8.98 -8.76
CA PRO A 80 0.63 -7.75 -9.55
C PRO A 80 1.69 -7.71 -10.65
N GLY A 81 1.44 -6.92 -11.70
CA GLY A 81 2.41 -6.69 -12.77
C GLY A 81 3.72 -6.05 -12.28
N PRO A 82 4.76 -6.02 -13.14
CA PRO A 82 6.06 -5.46 -12.77
C PRO A 82 5.97 -3.98 -12.40
N THR A 83 6.81 -3.55 -11.46
CA THR A 83 7.00 -2.13 -11.16
C THR A 83 7.90 -1.49 -12.21
N ILE A 84 7.37 -0.55 -12.97
CA ILE A 84 8.17 0.27 -13.90
C ILE A 84 8.81 1.41 -13.10
N ARG A 85 10.15 1.42 -12.99
CA ARG A 85 10.90 2.41 -12.19
C ARG A 85 11.90 3.16 -13.06
N HIS A 86 11.66 4.46 -13.24
CA HIS A 86 12.51 5.33 -14.03
C HIS A 86 12.76 6.69 -13.37
N VAL A 87 13.73 7.41 -13.92
CA VAL A 87 14.08 8.76 -13.49
C VAL A 87 13.28 9.78 -14.29
N LYS A 88 12.84 10.85 -13.65
CA LYS A 88 12.15 11.96 -14.32
C LYS A 88 12.98 12.52 -15.47
N GLY A 89 12.34 12.76 -16.61
CA GLY A 89 12.98 13.32 -17.82
C GLY A 89 13.62 12.26 -18.73
N GLN A 90 13.62 10.99 -18.33
CA GLN A 90 14.03 9.89 -19.19
C GLN A 90 12.93 9.59 -20.22
N GLU A 91 13.33 9.36 -21.48
CA GLU A 91 12.44 8.84 -22.51
C GLU A 91 12.31 7.32 -22.37
N LEU A 92 11.08 6.82 -22.46
CA LEU A 92 10.77 5.40 -22.38
C LEU A 92 10.23 4.91 -23.72
N ASN A 93 10.73 3.76 -24.16
CA ASN A 93 10.23 3.03 -25.32
C ASN A 93 9.61 1.71 -24.85
N ILE A 94 8.29 1.61 -24.93
CA ILE A 94 7.56 0.46 -24.39
C ILE A 94 6.83 -0.23 -25.53
N GLN A 95 7.27 -1.45 -25.86
CA GLN A 95 6.56 -2.28 -26.83
C GLN A 95 5.49 -3.07 -26.10
N PHE A 96 4.24 -2.67 -26.28
CA PHE A 96 3.10 -3.40 -25.74
C PHE A 96 2.69 -4.57 -26.64
N THR A 97 2.36 -5.71 -26.04
CA THR A 97 1.77 -6.88 -26.73
C THR A 97 0.53 -7.35 -25.97
N ASN A 98 -0.63 -7.30 -26.61
CA ASN A 98 -1.89 -7.75 -26.02
C ASN A 98 -2.17 -9.22 -26.41
N ASN A 99 -2.15 -10.13 -25.43
CA ASN A 99 -2.52 -11.54 -25.59
C ASN A 99 -3.75 -11.93 -24.75
N ILE A 100 -4.60 -10.96 -24.37
CA ILE A 100 -5.79 -11.23 -23.54
C ILE A 100 -6.92 -11.88 -24.38
N GLY A 101 -6.95 -11.65 -25.70
CA GLY A 101 -7.99 -12.15 -26.60
C GLY A 101 -9.15 -11.19 -26.84
N GLN A 102 -9.01 -9.93 -26.39
CA GLN A 102 -9.93 -8.82 -26.64
C GLN A 102 -9.14 -7.51 -26.75
N GLU A 103 -9.71 -6.49 -27.40
CA GLU A 103 -9.12 -5.15 -27.49
C GLU A 103 -8.79 -4.60 -26.09
N SER A 104 -7.66 -3.90 -25.99
CA SER A 104 -7.17 -3.36 -24.72
C SER A 104 -6.22 -2.19 -24.93
N ILE A 105 -6.22 -1.27 -23.97
CA ILE A 105 -5.35 -0.10 -23.90
C ILE A 105 -4.52 -0.12 -22.62
N ILE A 106 -3.41 0.63 -22.61
CA ILE A 106 -2.69 0.98 -21.38
C ILE A 106 -2.90 2.47 -21.13
N HIS A 107 -3.46 2.80 -19.97
CA HIS A 107 -3.53 4.16 -19.48
C HIS A 107 -2.45 4.44 -18.44
N TRP A 108 -1.65 5.48 -18.66
CA TRP A 108 -0.54 5.84 -17.78
C TRP A 108 -1.02 6.75 -16.65
N HIS A 109 -1.71 6.16 -15.68
CA HIS A 109 -2.36 6.89 -14.58
C HIS A 109 -1.40 7.86 -13.87
N GLY A 110 -1.61 9.17 -14.08
CA GLY A 110 -0.86 10.25 -13.44
C GLY A 110 0.43 10.66 -14.13
N LEU A 111 0.81 10.02 -15.25
CA LEU A 111 1.92 10.48 -16.07
C LEU A 111 1.46 11.62 -16.98
N ILE A 112 2.38 12.55 -17.26
CA ILE A 112 2.16 13.62 -18.23
C ILE A 112 2.73 13.14 -19.56
N VAL A 113 1.87 12.63 -20.45
CA VAL A 113 2.23 12.09 -21.76
C VAL A 113 1.37 12.72 -22.86
N PRO A 114 1.80 12.70 -24.14
CA PRO A 114 0.96 13.07 -25.26
C PRO A 114 -0.32 12.21 -25.34
N PRO A 115 -1.45 12.75 -25.81
CA PRO A 115 -2.73 12.01 -25.86
C PRO A 115 -2.64 10.70 -26.64
N GLU A 116 -1.81 10.64 -27.67
CA GLU A 116 -1.61 9.47 -28.54
C GLU A 116 -0.88 8.33 -27.83
N MET A 117 -0.26 8.61 -26.68
CA MET A 117 0.49 7.64 -25.86
C MET A 117 -0.24 7.27 -24.57
N ASP A 118 -1.36 7.93 -24.24
CA ASP A 118 -2.07 7.76 -22.97
C ASP A 118 -3.09 6.61 -22.96
N GLY A 119 -3.34 5.98 -24.12
CA GLY A 119 -4.30 4.89 -24.27
C GLY A 119 -5.75 5.35 -24.03
N HIS A 120 -6.29 6.15 -24.94
CA HIS A 120 -7.72 6.49 -24.91
C HIS A 120 -8.54 5.30 -25.45
N PRO A 121 -9.79 5.06 -25.00
CA PRO A 121 -10.63 3.96 -25.51
C PRO A 121 -10.91 3.95 -27.04
N LYS A 122 -10.53 5.03 -27.75
CA LYS A 122 -10.67 5.12 -29.21
C LYS A 122 -9.45 4.56 -29.96
N ASP A 123 -8.36 4.33 -29.23
CA ASP A 123 -7.05 3.87 -29.72
C ASP A 123 -6.86 2.37 -29.46
N ALA A 124 -7.91 1.67 -29.00
CA ALA A 124 -7.92 0.25 -28.69
C ALA A 124 -7.89 -0.64 -29.94
#